data_AF-A0A524FEV3-F1
#
_entry.id   AF-A0A524FEV3-F1
#
_cell.length_a   1.000
_cell.length_b   1.000
_cell.length_c   1.000
_cell.angle_alpha   90.00
_cell.angle_beta   90.00
_cell.angle_gamma   90.00
#
_symmetry.space_group_name_H-M   'P 1'
#
loop_
_entity.id
_entity.type
_entity.pdbx_description
1 polymer ?
#
loop_
_entity_poly.entity_id
_entity_poly.type
_entity_poly.pdbx_seq_one_letter_code
_entity_poly.pdbx_strand_id
1 'polypeptide(L)'
;MILQAGMSTLMLWTFIVGIIVSIIVFIIGVLITRWWAGKKGWSEELKTALILNIFWLVINIVLGWLLWGIIALIINIVVGGWLAAKLYEKELKDGIIFVIVVLIILFVIFIILVIILSIIIVAAVVGAAYAM
;
A
#
# COMPACT_ATOMS: atom_id res chain seq x y z
N MET A 1 -13.40 3.34 33.59
CA MET A 1 -14.29 3.78 32.50
C MET A 1 -13.61 4.75 31.52
N ILE A 2 -12.98 5.84 31.96
CA ILE A 2 -12.32 6.82 31.06
C ILE A 2 -11.20 6.18 30.22
N LEU A 3 -10.33 5.35 30.83
CA LEU A 3 -9.24 4.66 30.12
C LEU A 3 -9.73 3.67 29.04
N GLN A 4 -10.86 3.00 29.31
CA GLN A 4 -11.47 2.03 28.38
C GLN A 4 -12.15 2.73 27.20
N ALA A 5 -12.80 3.88 27.45
CA ALA A 5 -13.36 4.72 26.39
C ALA A 5 -12.26 5.38 25.52
N GLY A 6 -11.13 5.75 26.12
CA GLY A 6 -9.96 6.26 25.39
C GLY A 6 -9.35 5.21 24.44
N MET A 7 -9.18 3.97 24.91
CA MET A 7 -8.65 2.88 24.09
C MET A 7 -9.58 2.44 22.96
N SER A 8 -10.90 2.38 23.18
CA SER A 8 -11.85 2.04 22.12
C SER A 8 -11.92 3.11 21.03
N THR A 9 -11.82 4.39 21.42
CA THR A 9 -11.78 5.52 20.48
C THR A 9 -10.51 5.49 19.64
N LEU A 10 -9.35 5.25 20.26
CA LEU A 10 -8.07 5.11 19.54
C LEU A 10 -8.09 3.94 18.55
N MET A 11 -8.62 2.77 18.95
CA MET A 11 -8.76 1.63 18.05
C MET A 11 -9.61 1.95 16.81
N LEU A 12 -10.77 2.58 17.00
CA LEU A 12 -11.65 2.97 15.88
C LEU A 12 -10.94 3.95 14.93
N TRP A 13 -10.24 4.96 15.47
CA TRP A 13 -9.48 5.91 14.65
C TRP A 13 -8.36 5.24 13.87
N THR A 14 -7.58 4.36 14.51
CA THR A 14 -6.49 3.63 13.81
C THR A 14 -7.03 2.75 12.68
N PHE A 15 -8.20 2.13 12.87
CA PHE A 15 -8.85 1.32 11.85
C PHE A 15 -9.30 2.16 10.65
N ILE A 16 -9.98 3.29 10.89
CA ILE A 16 -10.42 4.21 9.84
C ILE A 16 -9.22 4.75 9.05
N VAL A 17 -8.17 5.19 9.76
CA VAL A 17 -6.93 5.67 9.13
C VAL A 17 -6.29 4.58 8.28
N GLY A 18 -6.22 3.34 8.78
CA GLY A 18 -5.68 2.20 8.04
C GLY A 18 -6.42 1.92 6.73
N ILE A 19 -7.76 2.02 6.74
CA ILE A 19 -8.59 1.89 5.53
C ILE A 19 -8.26 3.00 4.53
N ILE A 20 -8.26 4.26 4.98
CA ILE A 20 -7.99 5.42 4.14
C ILE A 20 -6.61 5.30 3.50
N VAL A 21 -5.57 4.97 4.29
CA VAL A 21 -4.20 4.75 3.79
C VAL A 21 -4.18 3.66 2.74
N SER A 22 -4.85 2.53 2.99
CA SER A 22 -4.88 1.40 2.05
C SER A 22 -5.51 1.78 0.70
N ILE A 23 -6.60 2.56 0.72
CA ILE A 23 -7.25 3.06 -0.50
C ILE A 23 -6.32 4.01 -1.26
N ILE A 24 -5.69 4.97 -0.57
CA ILE A 24 -4.79 5.94 -1.19
C ILE A 24 -3.59 5.22 -1.82
N VAL A 25 -2.94 4.32 -1.07
CA VAL A 25 -1.79 3.53 -1.56
C VAL A 25 -2.19 2.65 -2.74
N PHE A 26 -3.39 2.07 -2.73
CA PHE A 26 -3.91 1.28 -3.86
C PHE A 26 -4.06 2.15 -5.13
N ILE A 27 -4.71 3.32 -5.01
CA ILE A 27 -4.90 4.23 -6.15
C ILE A 27 -3.54 4.68 -6.70
N ILE A 28 -2.63 5.09 -5.82
CA ILE A 28 -1.28 5.50 -6.20
C ILE A 28 -0.51 4.33 -6.84
N GLY A 29 -0.65 3.11 -6.31
CA GLY A 29 -0.06 1.90 -6.86
C GLY A 29 -0.52 1.62 -8.28
N VAL A 30 -1.80 1.78 -8.58
CA VAL A 30 -2.32 1.66 -9.94
C VAL A 30 -1.66 2.68 -10.86
N LEU A 31 -1.56 3.95 -10.43
CA LEU A 31 -0.95 5.02 -11.23
C LEU A 31 0.54 4.75 -11.50
N ILE A 32 1.31 4.34 -10.48
CA ILE A 32 2.74 4.06 -10.60
C ILE A 32 2.98 2.85 -11.48
N THR A 33 2.21 1.77 -11.31
CA THR A 33 2.31 0.59 -12.17
C THR A 33 2.10 0.96 -13.64
N ARG A 34 1.09 1.78 -13.95
CA ARG A 34 0.86 2.25 -15.34
C ARG A 34 2.00 3.13 -15.84
N TRP A 35 2.40 4.12 -15.06
CA TRP A 35 3.49 5.03 -15.43
C TRP A 35 4.81 4.30 -15.67
N TRP A 36 5.13 3.33 -14.82
CA TRP A 36 6.35 2.55 -14.97
C TRP A 36 6.29 1.59 -16.16
N ALA A 37 5.11 1.02 -16.45
CA ALA A 37 4.89 0.23 -17.65
C ALA A 37 5.11 1.07 -18.90
N GLY A 38 4.55 2.29 -18.94
CA GLY A 38 4.77 3.26 -20.01
C GLY A 38 6.24 3.62 -20.21
N LYS A 39 6.96 3.88 -19.11
CA LYS A 39 8.41 4.13 -19.16
C LYS A 39 9.23 2.97 -19.73
N LYS A 40 8.75 1.73 -19.59
CA LYS A 40 9.38 0.54 -20.20
C LYS A 40 8.88 0.24 -21.62
N GLY A 41 7.94 1.02 -22.16
CA GLY A 41 7.30 0.73 -23.45
C GLY A 41 6.39 -0.51 -23.40
N TRP A 42 5.83 -0.82 -22.23
CA TRP A 42 4.86 -1.90 -22.05
C TRP A 42 3.42 -1.36 -22.16
N SER A 43 2.43 -2.26 -22.22
CA SER A 43 1.03 -1.83 -22.24
C SER A 43 0.69 -0.96 -21.02
N GLU A 44 0.03 0.18 -21.23
CA GLU A 44 -0.41 1.08 -20.15
C GLU A 44 -1.87 0.84 -19.75
N GLU A 45 -2.42 -0.31 -20.13
CA GLU A 45 -3.81 -0.66 -19.86
C GLU A 45 -4.12 -0.61 -18.36
N LEU A 46 -5.18 0.13 -18.03
CA LEU A 46 -5.66 0.28 -16.66
C LEU A 46 -6.04 -1.08 -16.05
N LYS A 47 -6.62 -1.97 -16.85
CA LYS A 47 -7.01 -3.33 -16.44
C LYS A 47 -5.81 -4.10 -15.89
N THR A 48 -4.68 -4.05 -16.58
CA THR A 48 -3.47 -4.78 -16.21
C THR A 48 -2.90 -4.26 -14.88
N ALA A 49 -2.82 -2.95 -14.73
CA ALA A 49 -2.37 -2.33 -13.49
C ALA A 49 -3.33 -2.59 -12.31
N LEU A 50 -4.64 -2.60 -12.55
CA LEU A 50 -5.64 -2.93 -11.54
C LEU A 50 -5.48 -4.37 -11.06
N ILE A 51 -5.35 -5.35 -11.95
CA ILE A 51 -5.20 -6.77 -11.59
C ILE A 51 -3.98 -6.95 -10.66
N LEU A 52 -2.83 -6.37 -11.03
CA LEU A 52 -1.61 -6.48 -10.24
C LEU A 52 -1.74 -5.83 -8.86
N ASN A 53 -2.34 -4.64 -8.78
CA ASN A 53 -2.53 -3.93 -7.51
C ASN A 53 -3.61 -4.58 -6.62
N ILE A 54 -4.66 -5.16 -7.21
CA ILE A 54 -5.68 -5.90 -6.45
C ILE A 54 -5.04 -7.13 -5.81
N PHE A 55 -4.19 -7.84 -6.56
CA PHE A 55 -3.42 -8.95 -6.03
C PHE A 55 -2.59 -8.52 -4.81
N TRP A 56 -1.81 -7.44 -4.91
CA TRP A 56 -1.04 -6.93 -3.77
C TRP A 56 -1.90 -6.49 -2.59
N LEU A 57 -3.03 -5.84 -2.85
CA LEU A 57 -3.96 -5.43 -1.80
C LEU A 57 -4.48 -6.64 -1.01
N VAL A 58 -4.88 -7.71 -1.68
CA VAL A 58 -5.34 -8.94 -1.05
C VAL A 58 -4.23 -9.57 -0.21
N ILE A 59 -3.01 -9.69 -0.74
CA ILE A 59 -1.86 -10.22 0.00
C ILE A 59 -1.58 -9.38 1.26
N ASN A 60 -1.60 -8.06 1.15
CA ASN A 60 -1.33 -7.16 2.26
C ASN A 60 -2.43 -7.20 3.33
N ILE A 61 -3.71 -7.35 2.95
CA ILE A 61 -4.81 -7.51 3.91
C ILE A 61 -4.69 -8.85 4.65
N VAL A 62 -4.41 -9.94 3.93
CA VAL A 62 -4.36 -11.28 4.53
C VAL A 62 -3.11 -11.49 5.39
N LEU A 63 -1.95 -11.03 4.93
CA LEU A 63 -0.65 -11.32 5.57
C LEU A 63 -0.05 -10.13 6.32
N GLY A 64 -0.38 -8.90 5.93
CA GLY A 64 0.18 -7.69 6.54
C GLY A 64 -0.31 -7.45 7.97
N TRP A 65 -1.48 -7.95 8.33
CA TRP A 65 -2.05 -7.82 9.68
C TRP A 65 -1.41 -8.77 10.70
N LEU A 66 -0.72 -9.82 10.24
CA LEU A 66 -0.30 -10.95 11.09
C LEU A 66 1.19 -10.93 11.47
N LEU A 67 1.89 -9.79 11.36
CA LEU A 67 3.37 -9.67 11.54
C LEU A 67 4.21 -10.38 10.46
N TRP A 68 3.61 -10.93 9.42
CA TRP A 68 4.31 -11.63 8.32
C TRP A 68 4.70 -10.70 7.17
N GLY A 69 5.01 -9.44 7.47
CA GLY A 69 5.31 -8.42 6.45
C GLY A 69 6.42 -8.83 5.48
N ILE A 70 7.44 -9.55 5.98
CA ILE A 70 8.52 -10.09 5.14
C ILE A 70 7.99 -11.16 4.17
N ILE A 71 7.12 -12.06 4.62
CA ILE A 71 6.53 -13.09 3.76
C ILE A 71 5.61 -12.45 2.72
N ALA A 72 4.79 -11.48 3.12
CA ALA A 72 3.95 -10.72 2.20
C ALA A 72 4.79 -10.04 1.10
N LEU A 73 5.92 -9.44 1.48
CA LEU A 73 6.87 -8.84 0.54
C LEU A 73 7.44 -9.87 -0.44
N ILE A 74 7.89 -11.03 0.04
CA ILE A 74 8.42 -12.10 -0.80
C ILE A 74 7.35 -12.58 -1.79
N ILE A 75 6.11 -12.81 -1.33
CA ILE A 75 5.00 -13.23 -2.20
C ILE A 75 4.68 -12.15 -3.23
N ASN A 76 4.62 -10.88 -2.83
CA ASN A 76 4.39 -9.76 -3.74
C ASN A 76 5.46 -9.69 -4.83
N ILE A 77 6.73 -9.91 -4.49
CA ILE A 77 7.84 -9.92 -5.46
C ILE A 77 7.76 -11.14 -6.39
N VAL A 78 7.63 -12.34 -5.83
CA VAL A 78 7.71 -13.59 -6.61
C VAL A 78 6.44 -13.80 -7.45
N VAL A 79 5.29 -13.83 -6.78
CA VAL A 79 4.00 -14.10 -7.44
C VAL A 79 3.54 -12.87 -8.21
N GLY A 80 3.71 -11.66 -7.66
CA GLY A 80 3.41 -10.44 -8.40
C GLY A 80 4.34 -10.25 -9.60
N GLY A 81 5.62 -10.60 -9.49
CA GLY A 81 6.58 -10.57 -10.61
C GLY A 81 6.20 -11.55 -11.71
N TRP A 82 5.81 -12.78 -11.35
CA TRP A 82 5.26 -13.76 -12.28
C TRP A 82 3.97 -13.28 -12.95
N LEU A 83 3.05 -12.70 -12.17
CA LEU A 83 1.80 -12.15 -12.66
C LEU A 83 2.07 -10.99 -13.64
N ALA A 84 2.97 -10.07 -13.30
CA ALA A 84 3.38 -8.98 -14.18
C ALA A 84 4.00 -9.50 -15.48
N ALA A 85 4.86 -10.51 -15.42
CA ALA A 85 5.45 -11.13 -16.60
C ALA A 85 4.37 -11.73 -17.53
N LYS A 86 3.38 -12.42 -16.96
CA LYS A 86 2.24 -12.97 -17.71
C LYS A 86 1.35 -11.89 -18.32
N LEU A 87 1.05 -10.86 -17.54
CA LEU A 87 0.15 -9.78 -17.91
C LEU A 87 0.73 -8.85 -18.99
N TYR A 88 2.05 -8.63 -18.99
CA TYR A 88 2.72 -7.77 -19.95
C TYR A 88 3.44 -8.53 -21.08
N GLU A 89 3.30 -9.86 -21.11
CA GLU A 89 3.96 -10.75 -22.07
C GLU A 89 5.49 -10.55 -22.09
N LYS A 90 6.10 -10.55 -20.90
CA LYS A 90 7.54 -10.34 -20.69
C LYS A 90 8.18 -11.54 -20.02
N GLU A 91 9.51 -11.57 -20.04
CA GLU A 91 10.28 -12.55 -19.29
C GLU A 91 10.06 -12.39 -17.78
N LEU A 92 10.13 -13.51 -17.04
CA LEU A 92 9.93 -13.50 -15.58
C LEU A 92 10.89 -12.53 -14.87
N LYS A 93 12.14 -12.47 -15.33
CA LYS A 93 13.16 -11.55 -14.80
C LYS A 93 12.71 -10.10 -14.90
N ASP A 94 12.15 -9.70 -16.05
CA ASP A 94 11.67 -8.35 -16.27
C ASP A 94 10.45 -8.02 -15.41
N GLY A 95 9.54 -8.99 -15.25
CA GLY A 95 8.39 -8.88 -14.35
C GLY A 95 8.80 -8.71 -12.89
N ILE A 96 9.76 -9.49 -12.40
CA ILE A 96 10.29 -9.35 -11.04
C ILE A 96 10.93 -7.97 -10.84
N ILE A 97 11.81 -7.53 -11.75
CA ILE A 97 12.45 -6.21 -11.68
C ILE A 97 11.39 -5.10 -11.69
N PHE A 98 10.37 -5.23 -12.55
CA PHE A 98 9.26 -4.29 -12.62
C PHE A 98 8.57 -4.15 -11.26
N VAL A 99 8.19 -5.27 -10.65
CA VAL A 99 7.50 -5.29 -9.36
C VAL A 99 8.37 -4.74 -8.24
N ILE A 100 9.66 -5.09 -8.19
CA ILE A 100 10.59 -4.55 -7.19
C ILE A 100 10.63 -3.01 -7.26
N VAL A 101 10.76 -2.43 -8.46
CA VAL A 101 10.80 -0.97 -8.60
C VAL A 101 9.49 -0.33 -8.13
N VAL A 102 8.34 -0.86 -8.54
CA VAL A 102 7.03 -0.34 -8.13
C VAL A 102 6.85 -0.43 -6.62
N LEU A 103 7.22 -1.57 -6.00
CA LEU A 103 7.14 -1.76 -4.55
C LEU A 103 8.06 -0.82 -3.78
N ILE A 104 9.27 -0.53 -4.28
CA ILE A 104 10.17 0.46 -3.65
C ILE A 104 9.53 1.85 -3.66
N ILE A 105 8.97 2.28 -4.80
CA ILE A 105 8.32 3.59 -4.89
C ILE A 105 7.10 3.64 -3.96
N LEU A 106 6.28 2.59 -3.94
CA LEU A 106 5.12 2.51 -3.05
C LEU A 106 5.52 2.51 -1.57
N PHE A 107 6.62 1.86 -1.21
CA PHE A 107 7.14 1.87 0.14
C PHE A 107 7.57 3.27 0.59
N VAL A 108 8.25 4.03 -0.27
CA VAL A 108 8.60 5.44 0.02
C VAL A 108 7.35 6.29 0.22
N ILE A 109 6.34 6.15 -0.65
CA ILE A 109 5.08 6.89 -0.53
C ILE A 109 4.33 6.50 0.75
N PHE A 110 4.31 5.22 1.09
CA PHE A 110 3.71 4.73 2.33
C PHE A 110 4.37 5.38 3.55
N ILE A 111 5.71 5.43 3.61
CA ILE A 111 6.41 6.11 4.71
C ILE A 111 6.01 7.59 4.80
N ILE A 112 5.97 8.30 3.67
CA ILE A 112 5.58 9.71 3.63
C ILE A 112 4.15 9.90 4.16
N LEU A 113 3.21 9.05 3.71
CA LEU A 113 1.81 9.10 4.16
C LEU A 113 1.69 8.84 5.67
N VAL A 114 2.41 7.84 6.19
CA VAL A 114 2.42 7.55 7.63
C VAL A 114 2.92 8.74 8.43
N ILE A 115 4.04 9.36 8.02
CA ILE A 115 4.59 10.54 8.70
C ILE A 115 3.57 11.70 8.70
N ILE A 116 2.99 12.02 7.54
CA ILE A 116 2.01 13.11 7.42
C ILE A 116 0.79 12.85 8.33
N LEU A 117 0.24 11.64 8.29
CA LEU A 117 -0.94 11.29 9.07
C LEU A 117 -0.65 11.27 10.58
N SER A 118 0.53 10.78 10.99
CA SER A 118 0.95 10.84 12.39
C SER A 118 1.03 12.28 12.90
N ILE A 119 1.56 13.21 12.11
CA ILE A 119 1.61 14.64 12.47
C ILE A 119 0.19 15.21 12.62
N ILE A 120 -0.70 14.92 11.66
CA ILE A 120 -2.09 15.40 11.70
C ILE A 120 -2.84 14.88 12.93
N ILE A 121 -2.69 13.58 13.23
CA ILE A 121 -3.35 12.95 14.39
C ILE A 121 -2.84 13.58 15.69
N VAL A 122 -1.52 13.75 15.84
CA VAL A 122 -0.95 14.38 17.04
C VAL A 122 -1.46 15.81 17.18
N ALA A 123 -1.47 16.61 16.11
CA ALA A 123 -1.99 17.97 16.13
C ALA A 123 -3.48 18.02 16.52
N ALA A 124 -4.30 17.12 15.98
CA ALA A 124 -5.73 17.04 16.29
C ALA A 124 -5.98 16.66 17.76
N VAL A 125 -5.25 15.66 18.29
CA VAL A 125 -5.38 15.23 19.69
C VAL A 125 -4.92 16.32 20.66
N VAL A 126 -3.78 16.94 20.38
CA VAL A 126 -3.23 18.02 21.21
C VAL A 126 -4.15 19.24 21.17
N GLY A 127 -4.62 19.64 19.98
CA GLY A 127 -5.56 20.75 19.82
C GLY A 127 -6.88 20.51 20.56
N ALA A 128 -7.44 19.29 20.48
CA ALA A 128 -8.65 18.93 21.21
C ALA A 128 -8.44 18.97 22.74
N ALA A 129 -7.27 18.57 23.23
CA ALA A 129 -6.95 18.60 24.67
C ALA A 129 -6.86 20.03 25.24
N TYR A 130 -6.41 21.01 24.44
CA TYR A 130 -6.34 22.42 24.85
C TYR A 130 -7.64 23.20 24.62
N ALA A 131 -8.62 22.62 23.92
CA ALA A 131 -9.93 23.23 23.67
C ALA A 131 -11.00 22.83 24.70
N MET A 132 -10.68 21.88 25.60
CA MET A 132 -11.50 21.45 26.75
C MET A 132 -11.04 22.14 28.02
#